data_AF-A0A4Q1TUT0-F1
#
_entry.id   AF-A0A4Q1TUT0-F1
#
_cell.length_a   1.000
_cell.length_b   1.000
_cell.length_c   1.000
_cell.angle_alpha   90.00
_cell.angle_beta   90.00
_cell.angle_gamma   90.00
#
_symmetry.space_group_name_H-M   'P 1'
#
loop_
_entity.id
_entity.type
_entity.pdbx_description
1 polymer ?
#
loop_
_entity_poly.entity_id
_entity_poly.type
_entity_poly.pdbx_seq_one_letter_code
_entity_poly.pdbx_strand_id
1 'polypeptide(L)'
;LVHVIATERTSWSTYAEIQFDDETTYWIDTGALKRVDLYPTLSQQDVNYDAVIDQTNRVDGVYESGPYGSSGVTLNANTNGKRYDGKAVHVSVEARNAWSTYVQVTTAEGTKFWIDKAAIKPITLYPILKIIDQSYTATIDQSGRSDGIYSDPYASTIGSYAVNSDAQKYNGQTVQVLKRATTAWSTYVLVKTSSGDQFWIDKMGIRSSYFPTLSQTNVNFDGLVDQNGRTDGVYVDGPYNSNAATSVANSDGPKYNGQPVHVSIEATSQWSTYVKVTLTDGSSFWIDKGAIKPLPTDTVIESHSVNYRAVIDQSTRTDGIYLNGPYRTSYQTYTANLDGKKYDGQQGVVKQEVTTTWSTYVQIQLDSGAVIWLDKAGIRSV
;
A
#
# COMPACT_ATOMS: atom_id res chain seq x y z
N LEU A 1 -38.43 15.11 -32.17
CA LEU A 1 -39.06 16.39 -32.58
C LEU A 1 -39.34 16.30 -34.07
N VAL A 2 -40.03 17.27 -34.65
CA VAL A 2 -40.15 17.37 -36.11
C VAL A 2 -39.79 18.79 -36.55
N HIS A 3 -39.22 18.90 -37.74
CA HIS A 3 -38.90 20.18 -38.37
C HIS A 3 -40.04 20.57 -39.31
N VAL A 4 -40.63 21.75 -39.13
CA VAL A 4 -41.58 22.30 -40.10
C VAL A 4 -40.77 22.92 -41.23
N ILE A 5 -40.87 22.36 -42.43
CA ILE A 5 -40.09 22.78 -43.61
C ILE A 5 -40.94 23.58 -44.60
N ALA A 6 -42.26 23.39 -44.61
CA ALA A 6 -43.21 24.17 -45.39
C ALA A 6 -44.55 24.30 -44.68
N THR A 7 -45.34 25.32 -45.04
CA THR A 7 -46.73 25.47 -44.59
C THR A 7 -47.63 25.87 -45.76
N GLU A 8 -48.79 25.25 -45.87
CA GLU A 8 -49.78 25.54 -46.90
C GLU A 8 -51.15 25.79 -46.28
N ARG A 9 -51.84 26.82 -46.77
CA ARG A 9 -53.18 27.19 -46.30
C ARG A 9 -54.24 26.72 -47.29
N THR A 10 -55.20 25.97 -46.79
CA THR A 10 -56.38 25.53 -47.54
C THR A 10 -57.62 26.29 -47.09
N SER A 11 -58.78 25.99 -47.70
CA SER A 11 -60.09 26.51 -47.26
C SER A 11 -60.53 26.00 -45.87
N TRP A 12 -59.89 24.95 -45.34
CA TRP A 12 -60.34 24.25 -44.12
C TRP A 12 -59.36 24.41 -42.96
N SER A 13 -58.04 24.39 -43.23
CA SER A 13 -57.00 24.53 -42.22
C SER A 13 -55.66 24.95 -42.84
N THR A 14 -54.65 25.17 -41.98
CA THR A 14 -53.25 25.32 -42.37
C THR A 14 -52.53 24.02 -42.06
N TYR A 15 -51.90 23.41 -43.06
CA TYR A 15 -51.09 22.21 -42.91
C TYR A 15 -49.60 22.57 -42.95
N ALA A 16 -48.79 21.83 -42.19
CA ALA A 16 -47.34 21.90 -42.19
C ALA A 16 -46.77 20.61 -42.78
N GLU A 17 -45.79 20.74 -43.66
CA GLU A 17 -44.90 19.64 -44.00
C GLU A 17 -43.87 19.51 -42.88
N ILE A 18 -43.93 18.38 -42.18
CA ILE A 18 -43.02 18.03 -41.09
C ILE A 18 -42.01 17.01 -41.57
N GLN A 19 -40.74 17.21 -41.20
CA GLN A 19 -39.65 16.27 -41.43
C GLN A 19 -39.20 15.66 -40.10
N PHE A 20 -39.07 14.34 -40.06
CA PHE A 20 -38.50 13.59 -38.94
C PHE A 20 -36.98 13.46 -39.07
N ASP A 21 -36.32 13.01 -38.00
CA ASP A 21 -34.85 12.86 -37.96
C ASP A 21 -34.32 11.81 -38.98
N ASP A 22 -35.18 10.91 -39.47
CA ASP A 22 -34.89 9.93 -40.52
C ASP A 22 -35.17 10.44 -41.95
N GLU A 23 -35.34 11.76 -42.09
CA GLU A 23 -35.66 12.49 -43.32
C GLU A 23 -37.07 12.24 -43.89
N THR A 24 -37.89 11.38 -43.27
CA THR A 24 -39.28 11.16 -43.73
C THR A 24 -40.14 12.41 -43.54
N THR A 25 -41.00 12.69 -44.53
CA THR A 25 -41.90 13.86 -44.49
C THR A 25 -43.38 13.50 -44.52
N TYR A 26 -44.18 14.27 -43.80
CA TYR A 26 -45.64 14.14 -43.73
C TYR A 26 -46.30 15.51 -43.69
N TRP A 27 -47.52 15.61 -44.20
CA TRP A 27 -48.36 16.79 -44.01
C TRP A 27 -49.28 16.58 -42.80
N ILE A 28 -49.28 17.54 -41.88
CA ILE A 28 -50.12 17.50 -40.67
C ILE A 28 -50.78 18.85 -40.43
N ASP A 29 -51.99 18.85 -39.89
CA ASP A 29 -52.66 20.08 -39.47
C ASP A 29 -51.80 20.83 -38.42
N THR A 30 -51.56 22.11 -38.64
CA THR A 30 -50.72 22.94 -37.74
C THR A 30 -51.30 23.04 -36.33
N GLY A 31 -52.61 22.86 -36.14
CA GLY A 31 -53.25 22.78 -34.82
C GLY A 31 -52.85 21.55 -34.01
N ALA A 32 -52.32 20.50 -34.65
CA ALA A 32 -51.73 19.35 -33.97
C ALA A 32 -50.27 19.57 -33.55
N LEU A 33 -49.65 20.68 -33.98
CA LEU A 33 -48.25 21.00 -33.67
C LEU A 33 -48.16 21.95 -32.48
N LYS A 34 -47.35 21.56 -31.49
CA LYS A 34 -46.91 22.47 -30.44
C LYS A 34 -45.51 22.96 -30.77
N ARG A 35 -45.36 24.27 -30.98
CA ARG A 35 -44.04 24.90 -31.15
C ARG A 35 -43.21 24.67 -29.88
N VAL A 36 -41.95 24.31 -30.10
CA VAL A 36 -40.94 24.22 -29.06
C VAL A 36 -39.82 25.18 -29.42
N ASP A 37 -39.51 26.10 -28.51
CA ASP A 37 -38.39 27.02 -28.67
C ASP A 37 -37.11 26.36 -28.15
N LEU A 38 -36.12 26.23 -29.02
CA LEU A 38 -34.78 25.77 -28.65
C LEU A 38 -33.88 26.98 -28.36
N TYR A 39 -32.93 26.79 -27.45
CA TYR A 39 -31.95 27.79 -27.02
C TYR A 39 -30.56 27.40 -27.56
N PRO A 40 -30.24 27.73 -28.83
CA PRO A 40 -28.95 27.38 -29.41
C PRO A 40 -27.79 27.99 -28.60
N THR A 41 -26.67 27.29 -28.59
CA THR A 41 -25.44 27.78 -27.96
C THR A 41 -24.97 29.05 -28.67
N LEU A 42 -24.89 30.15 -27.92
CA LEU A 42 -24.45 31.46 -28.38
C LEU A 42 -22.93 31.62 -28.32
N SER A 43 -22.31 31.01 -27.31
CA SER A 43 -20.86 31.01 -27.14
C SER A 43 -20.42 29.77 -26.37
N GLN A 44 -19.22 29.28 -26.68
CA GLN A 44 -18.59 28.17 -25.97
C GLN A 44 -17.10 28.45 -25.80
N GLN A 45 -16.55 28.09 -24.65
CA GLN A 45 -15.13 28.18 -24.36
C GLN A 45 -14.66 26.99 -23.54
N ASP A 46 -13.44 26.54 -23.82
CA ASP A 46 -12.77 25.55 -22.99
C ASP A 46 -12.22 26.23 -21.73
N VAL A 47 -12.38 25.56 -20.60
CA VAL A 47 -11.92 26.01 -19.28
C VAL A 47 -11.26 24.86 -18.55
N ASN A 48 -10.57 25.17 -17.46
CA ASN A 48 -9.87 24.16 -16.66
C ASN A 48 -9.87 24.62 -15.21
N TYR A 49 -10.87 24.17 -14.44
CA TYR A 49 -10.94 24.42 -13.01
C TYR A 49 -11.78 23.36 -12.31
N ASP A 50 -11.59 23.23 -11.00
CA ASP A 50 -12.38 22.34 -10.17
C ASP A 50 -13.45 23.12 -9.40
N ALA A 51 -14.60 22.48 -9.19
CA ALA A 51 -15.72 23.05 -8.46
C ALA A 51 -16.42 21.99 -7.62
N VAL A 52 -17.25 22.43 -6.68
CA VAL A 52 -18.20 21.58 -5.97
C VAL A 52 -19.60 21.91 -6.44
N ILE A 53 -20.42 20.88 -6.69
CA ILE A 53 -21.84 21.06 -6.98
C ILE A 53 -22.53 21.46 -5.67
N ASP A 54 -23.22 22.59 -5.69
CA ASP A 54 -23.98 23.10 -4.54
C ASP A 54 -25.44 23.31 -4.94
N GLN A 55 -26.28 22.38 -4.50
CA GLN A 55 -27.71 22.41 -4.70
C GLN A 55 -28.46 22.85 -3.43
N THR A 56 -27.78 23.33 -2.38
CA THR A 56 -28.40 23.60 -1.06
C THR A 56 -29.74 24.34 -1.18
N ASN A 57 -29.81 25.37 -2.04
CA ASN A 57 -31.01 26.17 -2.29
C ASN A 57 -31.46 26.14 -3.76
N ARG A 58 -31.10 25.08 -4.51
CA ARG A 58 -31.39 24.95 -5.93
C ARG A 58 -31.78 23.51 -6.29
N VAL A 59 -32.42 23.38 -7.45
CA VAL A 59 -32.79 22.09 -8.04
C VAL A 59 -32.57 22.19 -9.54
N ASP A 60 -31.31 22.09 -9.96
CA ASP A 60 -30.93 22.23 -11.36
C ASP A 60 -31.06 20.90 -12.11
N GLY A 61 -31.39 20.98 -13.41
CA GLY A 61 -31.38 19.83 -14.30
C GLY A 61 -29.96 19.42 -14.68
N VAL A 62 -29.73 18.12 -14.80
CA VAL A 62 -28.50 17.52 -15.33
C VAL A 62 -28.76 16.97 -16.73
N TYR A 63 -27.88 17.29 -17.68
CA TYR A 63 -28.06 16.96 -19.10
C TYR A 63 -26.83 16.26 -19.67
N GLU A 64 -26.98 15.13 -20.34
CA GLU A 64 -25.84 14.33 -20.80
C GLU A 64 -25.21 14.83 -22.11
N SER A 65 -26.00 15.46 -22.98
CA SER A 65 -25.60 15.76 -24.36
C SER A 65 -25.41 17.25 -24.67
N GLY A 66 -25.81 18.17 -23.78
CA GLY A 66 -25.65 19.61 -23.99
C GLY A 66 -26.37 20.49 -22.95
N PRO A 67 -26.22 21.81 -23.04
CA PRO A 67 -27.00 22.77 -22.24
C PRO A 67 -28.52 22.58 -22.37
N TYR A 68 -29.28 22.96 -21.35
CA TYR A 68 -30.75 22.90 -21.39
C TYR A 68 -31.33 23.55 -22.65
N GLY A 69 -32.20 22.81 -23.33
CA GLY A 69 -32.93 23.27 -24.52
C GLY A 69 -32.05 23.59 -25.72
N SER A 70 -30.75 23.25 -25.73
CA SER A 70 -29.89 23.46 -26.90
C SER A 70 -30.21 22.49 -28.05
N SER A 71 -30.94 21.42 -27.75
CA SER A 71 -31.38 20.40 -28.69
C SER A 71 -32.67 19.73 -28.19
N GLY A 72 -33.30 18.92 -29.03
CA GLY A 72 -34.50 18.20 -28.64
C GLY A 72 -34.34 17.28 -27.43
N VAL A 73 -33.18 16.66 -27.30
CA VAL A 73 -32.86 15.71 -26.22
C VAL A 73 -32.55 16.41 -24.89
N THR A 74 -32.28 17.71 -24.88
CA THR A 74 -31.95 18.51 -23.68
C THR A 74 -33.12 19.35 -23.17
N LEU A 75 -34.32 19.20 -23.75
CA LEU A 75 -35.54 19.84 -23.25
C LEU A 75 -36.01 19.28 -21.91
N ASN A 76 -35.62 18.05 -21.60
CA ASN A 76 -35.89 17.40 -20.33
C ASN A 76 -34.55 17.02 -19.70
N ALA A 77 -34.43 17.22 -18.39
CA ALA A 77 -33.24 16.80 -17.67
C ALA A 77 -33.15 15.26 -17.61
N ASN A 78 -31.95 14.71 -17.79
CA ASN A 78 -31.68 13.29 -17.58
C ASN A 78 -31.85 12.91 -16.10
N THR A 79 -31.46 13.82 -15.19
CA THR A 79 -31.63 13.65 -13.75
C THR A 79 -31.62 14.99 -13.01
N ASN A 80 -31.78 14.93 -11.69
CA ASN A 80 -31.77 16.10 -10.81
C ASN A 80 -30.36 16.33 -10.24
N GLY A 81 -29.90 17.58 -10.26
CA GLY A 81 -28.61 18.01 -9.71
C GLY A 81 -28.40 17.62 -8.26
N LYS A 82 -29.47 17.48 -7.46
CA LYS A 82 -29.43 17.00 -6.07
C LYS A 82 -28.73 15.66 -5.90
N ARG A 83 -28.72 14.81 -6.94
CA ARG A 83 -27.99 13.54 -6.96
C ARG A 83 -26.47 13.72 -6.80
N TYR A 84 -25.94 14.89 -7.15
CA TYR A 84 -24.53 15.21 -7.14
C TYR A 84 -24.19 16.32 -6.13
N ASP A 85 -25.12 16.71 -5.25
CA ASP A 85 -24.91 17.76 -4.25
C ASP A 85 -23.69 17.42 -3.36
N GLY A 86 -22.79 18.39 -3.18
CA GLY A 86 -21.55 18.24 -2.42
C GLY A 86 -20.43 17.49 -3.14
N LYS A 87 -20.64 16.94 -4.36
CA LYS A 87 -19.57 16.29 -5.12
C LYS A 87 -18.67 17.32 -5.78
N ALA A 88 -17.36 17.15 -5.64
CA ALA A 88 -16.39 17.88 -6.43
C ALA A 88 -16.31 17.31 -7.85
N VAL A 89 -16.10 18.21 -8.81
CA VAL A 89 -16.07 17.94 -10.23
C VAL A 89 -15.01 18.79 -10.92
N HIS A 90 -14.49 18.26 -12.02
CA HIS A 90 -13.65 19.00 -12.94
C HIS A 90 -14.50 19.67 -14.03
N VAL A 91 -14.27 20.94 -14.32
CA VAL A 91 -15.00 21.71 -15.33
C VAL A 91 -14.11 21.93 -16.56
N SER A 92 -14.58 21.47 -17.72
CA SER A 92 -13.82 21.50 -18.97
C SER A 92 -14.36 22.48 -20.01
N VAL A 93 -15.66 22.82 -19.96
CA VAL A 93 -16.31 23.68 -20.95
C VAL A 93 -17.35 24.57 -20.31
N GLU A 94 -17.44 25.83 -20.75
CA GLU A 94 -18.58 26.72 -20.49
C GLU A 94 -19.31 27.03 -21.79
N ALA A 95 -20.63 26.88 -21.79
CA ALA A 95 -21.49 27.22 -22.92
C ALA A 95 -22.61 28.17 -22.46
N ARG A 96 -22.86 29.23 -23.22
CA ARG A 96 -23.94 30.19 -22.95
C ARG A 96 -25.03 30.04 -23.99
N ASN A 97 -26.28 30.01 -23.54
CA ASN A 97 -27.43 30.17 -24.41
C ASN A 97 -28.28 31.37 -23.94
N ALA A 98 -29.46 31.57 -24.54
CA ALA A 98 -30.34 32.69 -24.16
C ALA A 98 -30.87 32.59 -22.72
N TRP A 99 -30.84 31.40 -22.11
CA TRP A 99 -31.39 31.14 -20.78
C TRP A 99 -30.34 31.31 -19.67
N SER A 100 -29.16 30.70 -19.82
CA SER A 100 -28.11 30.70 -18.79
C SER A 100 -26.73 30.37 -19.35
N THR A 101 -25.74 30.24 -18.47
CA THR A 101 -24.45 29.61 -18.74
C THR A 101 -24.44 28.23 -18.11
N TYR A 102 -24.08 27.23 -18.90
CA TYR A 102 -23.95 25.83 -18.49
C TYR A 102 -22.48 25.43 -18.52
N VAL A 103 -22.11 24.51 -17.65
CA VAL A 103 -20.77 23.95 -17.51
C VAL A 103 -20.80 22.47 -17.83
N GLN A 104 -19.85 21.98 -18.62
CA GLN A 104 -19.59 20.55 -18.73
C GLN A 104 -18.66 20.15 -17.58
N VAL A 105 -19.12 19.21 -16.77
CA VAL A 105 -18.42 18.74 -15.59
C VAL A 105 -18.10 17.25 -15.70
N THR A 106 -17.01 16.81 -15.06
CA THR A 106 -16.61 15.42 -14.94
C THR A 106 -16.42 15.08 -13.46
N THR A 107 -17.11 14.05 -12.96
CA THR A 107 -16.97 13.58 -11.57
C THR A 107 -15.69 12.75 -11.38
N ALA A 108 -15.32 12.46 -10.13
CA ALA A 108 -14.19 11.58 -9.82
C ALA A 108 -14.33 10.18 -10.44
N GLU A 109 -15.56 9.69 -10.59
CA GLU A 109 -15.87 8.40 -11.22
C GLU A 109 -15.94 8.49 -12.77
N GLY A 110 -15.66 9.65 -13.36
CA GLY A 110 -15.62 9.87 -14.81
C GLY A 110 -16.98 10.16 -15.45
N THR A 111 -18.04 10.36 -14.67
CA THR A 111 -19.37 10.72 -15.22
C THR A 111 -19.32 12.14 -15.76
N LYS A 112 -19.75 12.34 -17.01
CA LYS A 112 -19.76 13.65 -17.68
C LYS A 112 -21.18 14.13 -17.93
N PHE A 113 -21.44 15.40 -17.64
CA PHE A 113 -22.74 16.03 -17.90
C PHE A 113 -22.65 17.56 -17.90
N TRP A 114 -23.73 18.20 -18.33
CA TRP A 114 -23.95 19.64 -18.28
C TRP A 114 -24.89 20.00 -17.13
N ILE A 115 -24.57 21.08 -16.42
CA ILE A 115 -25.41 21.67 -15.36
C ILE A 115 -25.29 23.20 -15.42
N ASP A 116 -26.26 23.91 -14.87
CA ASP A 116 -26.20 25.37 -14.77
C ASP A 116 -24.95 25.80 -13.96
N LYS A 117 -24.22 26.81 -14.44
CA LYS A 117 -22.99 27.29 -13.78
C LYS A 117 -23.26 27.84 -12.38
N ALA A 118 -24.45 28.35 -12.10
CA ALA A 118 -24.84 28.81 -10.76
C ALA A 118 -25.01 27.64 -9.76
N ALA A 119 -25.01 26.40 -10.24
CA ALA A 119 -25.10 25.19 -9.43
C ALA A 119 -23.74 24.66 -8.95
N ILE A 120 -22.65 25.35 -9.28
CA ILE A 120 -21.30 25.01 -8.86
C ILE A 120 -20.61 26.17 -8.15
N LYS A 121 -19.69 25.85 -7.24
CA LYS A 121 -18.80 26.80 -6.57
C LYS A 121 -17.35 26.39 -6.80
N PRO A 122 -16.47 27.30 -7.26
CA PRO A 122 -15.04 26.98 -7.39
C PRO A 122 -14.46 26.48 -6.07
N ILE A 123 -13.58 25.50 -6.15
CA ILE A 123 -12.88 24.93 -4.99
C ILE A 123 -11.38 25.04 -5.16
N THR A 124 -10.65 24.84 -4.07
CA THR A 124 -9.19 24.67 -4.07
C THR A 124 -8.85 23.26 -3.64
N LEU A 125 -8.03 22.57 -4.42
CA LEU A 125 -7.44 21.30 -4.04
C LEU A 125 -6.09 21.53 -3.36
N TYR A 126 -5.71 20.62 -2.47
CA TYR A 126 -4.45 20.61 -1.73
C TYR A 126 -3.62 19.37 -2.08
N PRO A 127 -2.89 19.39 -3.22
CA PRO A 127 -2.07 18.25 -3.63
C PRO A 127 -1.10 17.79 -2.53
N ILE A 128 -0.78 16.49 -2.55
CA ILE A 128 0.19 15.91 -1.65
C ILE A 128 1.59 16.45 -2.00
N LEU A 129 2.21 17.14 -1.05
CA LEU A 129 3.56 17.69 -1.18
C LEU A 129 4.63 16.66 -0.84
N LYS A 130 4.32 15.79 0.13
CA LYS A 130 5.22 14.73 0.59
C LYS A 130 4.42 13.57 1.13
N ILE A 131 4.81 12.35 0.75
CA ILE A 131 4.32 11.11 1.35
C ILE A 131 5.51 10.28 1.82
N ILE A 132 5.41 9.71 3.01
CA ILE A 132 6.39 8.76 3.54
C ILE A 132 5.67 7.55 4.11
N ASP A 133 6.26 6.38 3.94
CA ASP A 133 5.80 5.17 4.62
C ASP A 133 6.17 5.25 6.11
N GLN A 134 5.28 4.72 6.95
CA GLN A 134 5.47 4.62 8.38
C GLN A 134 4.91 3.27 8.87
N SER A 135 5.41 2.78 10.01
CA SER A 135 4.78 1.65 10.69
C SER A 135 4.81 1.88 12.19
N TYR A 136 3.64 2.07 12.78
CA TYR A 136 3.41 2.11 14.23
C TYR A 136 1.92 1.95 14.53
N THR A 137 1.58 1.66 15.78
CA THR A 137 0.18 1.66 16.23
C THR A 137 -0.23 3.02 16.79
N ALA A 138 -1.49 3.40 16.65
CA ALA A 138 -2.05 4.60 17.27
C ALA A 138 -3.49 4.33 17.71
N THR A 139 -4.03 5.17 18.59
CA THR A 139 -5.47 5.16 18.93
C THR A 139 -6.15 6.31 18.23
N ILE A 140 -7.27 6.07 17.56
CA ILE A 140 -8.12 7.15 17.04
C ILE A 140 -8.73 7.88 18.23
N ASP A 141 -8.53 9.19 18.30
CA ASP A 141 -9.10 10.05 19.33
C ASP A 141 -9.87 11.19 18.69
N GLN A 142 -11.18 11.13 18.85
CA GLN A 142 -12.13 12.14 18.40
C GLN A 142 -12.80 12.85 19.58
N SER A 143 -12.19 12.79 20.77
CA SER A 143 -12.68 13.51 21.95
C SER A 143 -12.51 15.02 21.74
N GLY A 144 -13.60 15.70 21.38
CA GLY A 144 -13.58 17.13 21.03
C GLY A 144 -13.20 17.42 19.58
N ARG A 145 -13.27 16.42 18.69
CA ARG A 145 -13.06 16.57 17.25
C ARG A 145 -14.20 15.90 16.47
N SER A 146 -14.30 16.23 15.20
CA SER A 146 -15.22 15.59 14.25
C SER A 146 -14.52 15.52 12.90
N ASP A 147 -13.42 14.77 12.87
CA ASP A 147 -12.62 14.62 11.66
C ASP A 147 -13.36 13.70 10.66
N GLY A 148 -13.25 14.05 9.38
CA GLY A 148 -13.65 13.14 8.30
C GLY A 148 -12.62 12.03 8.08
N ILE A 149 -13.07 10.92 7.50
CA ILE A 149 -12.19 9.92 6.87
C ILE A 149 -12.29 10.01 5.35
N TYR A 150 -11.19 9.70 4.66
CA TYR A 150 -11.06 9.95 3.23
C TYR A 150 -10.32 8.81 2.51
N SER A 151 -10.53 8.69 1.20
CA SER A 151 -9.86 7.71 0.32
C SER A 151 -8.43 8.14 -0.02
N ASP A 152 -8.20 9.45 -0.06
CA ASP A 152 -6.91 10.14 -0.15
C ASP A 152 -6.92 11.30 0.85
N PRO A 153 -5.77 11.93 1.19
CA PRO A 153 -5.78 13.14 2.01
C PRO A 153 -6.84 14.15 1.55
N TYR A 154 -7.54 14.77 2.51
CA TYR A 154 -8.69 15.64 2.24
C TYR A 154 -8.39 16.67 1.15
N ALA A 155 -9.30 16.73 0.18
CA ALA A 155 -9.24 17.64 -0.96
C ALA A 155 -7.91 17.61 -1.73
N SER A 156 -7.13 16.54 -1.65
CA SER A 156 -5.93 16.36 -2.49
C SER A 156 -6.29 16.00 -3.94
N THR A 157 -7.47 15.43 -4.14
CA THR A 157 -8.10 15.19 -5.44
C THR A 157 -9.58 15.56 -5.35
N ILE A 158 -10.28 15.65 -6.49
CA ILE A 158 -11.75 15.81 -6.50
C ILE A 158 -12.46 14.63 -5.79
N GLY A 159 -11.86 13.43 -5.82
CA GLY A 159 -12.43 12.24 -5.18
C GLY A 159 -12.36 12.26 -3.65
N SER A 160 -11.41 13.00 -3.06
CA SER A 160 -11.25 13.14 -1.61
C SER A 160 -11.77 14.46 -1.04
N TYR A 161 -12.44 15.28 -1.87
CA TYR A 161 -13.01 16.55 -1.42
C TYR A 161 -14.20 16.34 -0.48
N ALA A 162 -15.05 15.37 -0.76
CA ALA A 162 -16.14 14.99 0.12
C ALA A 162 -15.64 14.01 1.20
N VAL A 163 -16.16 14.16 2.42
CA VAL A 163 -15.91 13.23 3.52
C VAL A 163 -16.55 11.88 3.17
N ASN A 164 -15.80 10.78 3.28
CA ASN A 164 -16.36 9.44 3.06
C ASN A 164 -17.27 9.03 4.22
N SER A 165 -16.88 9.37 5.45
CA SER A 165 -17.62 9.09 6.69
C SER A 165 -17.04 9.87 7.87
N ASP A 166 -17.78 9.96 8.95
CA ASP A 166 -17.31 10.48 10.24
C ASP A 166 -16.32 9.51 10.90
N ALA A 167 -15.18 10.01 11.40
CA ALA A 167 -14.20 9.24 12.16
C ALA A 167 -14.68 8.85 13.56
N GLN A 168 -15.76 9.48 14.08
CA GLN A 168 -16.33 9.18 15.40
C GLN A 168 -16.65 7.69 15.59
N LYS A 169 -17.03 7.00 14.51
CA LYS A 169 -17.35 5.56 14.53
C LYS A 169 -16.15 4.67 14.89
N TYR A 170 -14.93 5.18 14.74
CA TYR A 170 -13.70 4.48 15.09
C TYR A 170 -13.04 5.04 16.36
N ASN A 171 -13.71 5.96 17.09
CA ASN A 171 -13.13 6.57 18.28
C ASN A 171 -12.73 5.52 19.33
N GLY A 172 -11.53 5.66 19.89
CA GLY A 172 -10.93 4.74 20.85
C GLY A 172 -10.34 3.46 20.25
N GLN A 173 -10.50 3.21 18.94
CA GLN A 173 -9.91 2.03 18.31
C GLN A 173 -8.41 2.18 18.10
N THR A 174 -7.68 1.10 18.34
CA THR A 174 -6.26 1.00 17.96
C THR A 174 -6.16 0.64 16.47
N VAL A 175 -5.32 1.35 15.75
CA VAL A 175 -5.08 1.20 14.32
C VAL A 175 -3.59 1.12 14.02
N GLN A 176 -3.24 0.49 12.91
CA GLN A 176 -1.89 0.56 12.36
C GLN A 176 -1.78 1.78 11.44
N VAL A 177 -0.82 2.65 11.69
CA VAL A 177 -0.46 3.75 10.78
C VAL A 177 0.53 3.24 9.75
N LEU A 178 0.22 3.46 8.47
CA LEU A 178 0.96 2.93 7.33
C LEU A 178 1.71 3.99 6.54
N LYS A 179 1.14 5.21 6.47
CA LYS A 179 1.74 6.33 5.72
C LYS A 179 1.43 7.63 6.39
N ARG A 180 2.26 8.63 6.11
CA ARG A 180 2.02 10.04 6.43
C ARG A 180 2.13 10.88 5.17
N ALA A 181 1.10 11.65 4.88
CA ALA A 181 1.05 12.61 3.79
C ALA A 181 1.00 14.04 4.35
N THR A 182 1.74 14.96 3.74
CA THR A 182 1.67 16.40 4.04
C THR A 182 1.11 17.11 2.83
N THR A 183 0.06 17.89 3.01
CA THR A 183 -0.51 18.81 2.00
C THR A 183 -0.27 20.25 2.44
N ALA A 184 -0.64 21.23 1.62
CA ALA A 184 -0.62 22.63 2.04
C ALA A 184 -1.62 22.96 3.16
N TRP A 185 -2.64 22.10 3.38
CA TRP A 185 -3.68 22.30 4.38
C TRP A 185 -3.37 21.64 5.72
N SER A 186 -2.94 20.38 5.73
CA SER A 186 -2.66 19.63 6.96
C SER A 186 -1.73 18.43 6.71
N THR A 187 -1.48 17.67 7.78
CA THR A 187 -0.83 16.36 7.71
C THR A 187 -1.87 15.27 7.95
N TYR A 188 -1.91 14.28 7.07
CA TYR A 188 -2.81 13.14 7.15
C TYR A 188 -2.02 11.85 7.35
N VAL A 189 -2.66 10.86 7.95
CA VAL A 189 -2.12 9.51 8.10
C VAL A 189 -3.06 8.49 7.49
N LEU A 190 -2.50 7.52 6.76
CA LEU A 190 -3.24 6.35 6.30
C LEU A 190 -3.23 5.35 7.44
N VAL A 191 -4.41 4.97 7.91
CA VAL A 191 -4.57 4.00 8.99
C VAL A 191 -5.21 2.73 8.47
N LYS A 192 -4.96 1.62 9.16
CA LYS A 192 -5.61 0.33 8.97
C LYS A 192 -6.18 -0.16 10.29
N THR A 193 -7.48 -0.44 10.33
CA THR A 193 -8.14 -1.02 11.50
C THR A 193 -7.86 -2.52 11.59
N SER A 194 -8.17 -3.13 12.74
CA SER A 194 -8.09 -4.59 12.90
C SER A 194 -9.07 -5.36 12.00
N SER A 195 -10.19 -4.75 11.60
CA SER A 195 -11.14 -5.32 10.62
C SER A 195 -10.61 -5.27 9.19
N GLY A 196 -9.55 -4.49 8.94
CA GLY A 196 -8.92 -4.33 7.62
C GLY A 196 -9.32 -3.07 6.87
N ASP A 197 -10.23 -2.24 7.41
CA ASP A 197 -10.58 -0.96 6.79
C ASP A 197 -9.36 -0.05 6.70
N GLN A 198 -9.22 0.65 5.57
CA GLN A 198 -8.15 1.62 5.35
C GLN A 198 -8.70 2.97 4.93
N PHE A 199 -8.21 4.03 5.56
CA PHE A 199 -8.62 5.40 5.26
C PHE A 199 -7.58 6.42 5.73
N TRP A 200 -7.60 7.59 5.10
CA TRP A 200 -6.86 8.76 5.56
C TRP A 200 -7.67 9.54 6.58
N ILE A 201 -7.00 9.97 7.64
CA ILE A 201 -7.55 10.86 8.67
C ILE A 201 -6.52 11.95 8.98
N ASP A 202 -6.98 13.12 9.46
CA ASP A 202 -6.07 14.14 9.98
C ASP A 202 -5.18 13.54 11.08
N LYS A 203 -3.88 13.86 11.05
CA LYS A 203 -2.91 13.31 12.01
C LYS A 203 -3.28 13.66 13.46
N MET A 204 -3.94 14.79 13.70
CA MET A 204 -4.39 15.18 15.04
C MET A 204 -5.60 14.37 15.52
N GLY A 205 -6.26 13.62 14.63
CA GLY A 205 -7.34 12.67 14.96
C GLY A 205 -6.85 11.34 15.53
N ILE A 206 -5.53 11.16 15.67
CA ILE A 206 -4.92 9.99 16.32
C ILE A 206 -3.97 10.40 17.44
N ARG A 207 -3.80 9.53 18.43
CA ARG A 207 -2.77 9.64 19.47
C ARG A 207 -1.86 8.42 19.46
N SER A 208 -0.56 8.64 19.58
CA SER A 208 0.43 7.58 19.69
C SER A 208 1.54 8.01 20.65
N SER A 209 1.93 7.09 21.53
CA SER A 209 3.16 7.16 22.33
C SER A 209 4.32 6.36 21.70
N TYR A 210 4.06 5.75 20.53
CA TYR A 210 4.98 4.84 19.86
C TYR A 210 5.81 5.56 18.80
N PHE A 211 7.04 5.09 18.60
CA PHE A 211 7.99 5.62 17.63
C PHE A 211 7.72 5.03 16.24
N PRO A 212 7.48 5.87 15.22
CA PRO A 212 7.32 5.40 13.86
C PRO A 212 8.59 4.74 13.32
N THR A 213 8.43 3.57 12.68
CA THR A 213 9.44 3.07 11.74
C THR A 213 9.43 3.96 10.50
N LEU A 214 10.55 4.62 10.22
CA LEU A 214 10.74 5.57 9.11
C LEU A 214 11.23 4.90 7.83
N SER A 215 11.97 3.80 7.96
CA SER A 215 12.39 2.97 6.84
C SER A 215 12.55 1.52 7.27
N GLN A 216 12.37 0.60 6.33
CA GLN A 216 12.62 -0.81 6.52
C GLN A 216 13.23 -1.39 5.26
N THR A 217 14.34 -2.11 5.41
CA THR A 217 15.11 -2.66 4.28
C THR A 217 15.43 -4.11 4.55
N ASN A 218 15.22 -4.98 3.56
CA ASN A 218 15.69 -6.35 3.62
C ASN A 218 17.21 -6.36 3.45
N VAL A 219 17.89 -7.07 4.34
CA VAL A 219 19.34 -7.27 4.32
C VAL A 219 19.63 -8.75 4.43
N ASN A 220 20.87 -9.13 4.16
CA ASN A 220 21.29 -10.52 4.19
C ASN A 220 22.76 -10.58 4.60
N PHE A 221 23.00 -10.70 5.89
CA PHE A 221 24.34 -10.87 6.43
C PHE A 221 24.31 -11.61 7.76
N ASP A 222 25.42 -12.28 8.07
CA ASP A 222 25.61 -12.93 9.35
C ASP A 222 26.34 -12.01 10.32
N GLY A 223 26.01 -12.13 11.60
CA GLY A 223 26.60 -11.33 12.66
C GLY A 223 26.78 -12.10 13.95
N LEU A 224 27.44 -11.46 14.91
CA LEU A 224 27.57 -11.93 16.28
C LEU A 224 26.89 -10.91 17.19
N VAL A 225 26.03 -11.37 18.08
CA VAL A 225 25.47 -10.49 19.13
C VAL A 225 26.59 -10.13 20.09
N ASP A 226 26.84 -8.83 20.23
CA ASP A 226 27.81 -8.26 21.16
C ASP A 226 27.13 -7.30 22.13
N GLN A 227 27.06 -7.73 23.38
CA GLN A 227 26.47 -7.00 24.48
C GLN A 227 27.51 -6.54 25.51
N ASN A 228 28.80 -6.58 25.16
CA ASN A 228 29.86 -6.12 26.05
C ASN A 228 29.80 -4.60 26.21
N GLY A 229 29.48 -4.12 27.42
CA GLY A 229 29.36 -2.69 27.73
C GLY A 229 28.01 -2.06 27.33
N ARG A 230 26.98 -2.87 27.06
CA ARG A 230 25.62 -2.43 26.71
C ARG A 230 24.59 -3.42 27.23
N THR A 231 23.33 -2.99 27.29
CA THR A 231 22.21 -3.82 27.74
C THR A 231 21.00 -3.45 26.91
N ASP A 232 20.98 -3.95 25.68
CA ASP A 232 19.91 -3.65 24.73
C ASP A 232 18.68 -4.51 25.03
N GLY A 233 17.49 -3.94 24.85
CA GLY A 233 16.26 -4.72 24.90
C GLY A 233 16.11 -5.62 23.67
N VAL A 234 15.53 -6.79 23.87
CA VAL A 234 15.16 -7.74 22.81
C VAL A 234 13.65 -7.76 22.63
N TYR A 235 13.17 -7.62 21.39
CA TYR A 235 11.75 -7.44 21.06
C TYR A 235 11.29 -8.42 20.00
N VAL A 236 10.18 -9.14 20.21
CA VAL A 236 9.70 -10.16 19.26
C VAL A 236 8.85 -9.54 18.14
N ASP A 237 7.98 -8.59 18.49
CA ASP A 237 6.92 -8.07 17.61
C ASP A 237 7.28 -6.79 16.84
N GLY A 238 8.57 -6.45 16.76
CA GLY A 238 9.06 -5.27 16.03
C GLY A 238 10.19 -4.52 16.74
N PRO A 239 10.69 -3.43 16.15
CA PRO A 239 11.62 -2.50 16.79
C PRO A 239 11.07 -1.92 18.09
N TYR A 240 11.96 -1.48 18.98
CA TYR A 240 11.60 -0.85 20.26
C TYR A 240 10.54 0.24 20.11
N ASN A 241 9.52 0.15 20.95
CA ASN A 241 8.43 1.11 21.10
C ASN A 241 7.74 1.49 19.78
N SER A 242 7.74 0.59 18.78
CA SER A 242 6.98 0.76 17.54
C SER A 242 5.49 0.45 17.72
N ASN A 243 5.15 -0.34 18.74
CA ASN A 243 3.79 -0.69 19.12
C ASN A 243 3.71 -1.10 20.60
N ALA A 244 2.51 -1.42 21.07
CA ALA A 244 2.27 -1.79 22.47
C ALA A 244 3.14 -2.97 22.94
N ALA A 245 3.27 -4.02 22.13
CA ALA A 245 4.02 -5.23 22.47
C ALA A 245 5.54 -4.99 22.52
N THR A 246 6.03 -3.90 21.90
CA THR A 246 7.46 -3.54 21.87
C THR A 246 7.80 -2.36 22.78
N SER A 247 6.83 -1.85 23.56
CA SER A 247 7.06 -0.78 24.54
C SER A 247 7.91 -1.23 25.73
N VAL A 248 7.95 -2.54 25.99
CA VAL A 248 8.78 -3.20 27.00
C VAL A 248 9.54 -4.35 26.33
N ALA A 249 10.79 -4.55 26.69
CA ALA A 249 11.60 -5.64 26.14
C ALA A 249 11.06 -7.01 26.58
N ASN A 250 11.04 -7.99 25.68
CA ASN A 250 10.69 -9.37 25.97
C ASN A 250 11.84 -10.11 26.71
N SER A 251 13.07 -9.65 26.54
CA SER A 251 14.28 -10.18 27.18
C SER A 251 15.40 -9.13 27.14
N ASP A 252 16.45 -9.34 27.93
CA ASP A 252 17.67 -8.54 27.85
C ASP A 252 18.67 -9.15 26.85
N GLY A 253 19.32 -8.28 26.08
CA GLY A 253 20.34 -8.62 25.10
C GLY A 253 21.48 -9.48 25.64
N PRO A 254 22.03 -9.23 26.85
CA PRO A 254 23.13 -10.03 27.40
C PRO A 254 22.89 -11.54 27.44
N LYS A 255 21.63 -12.00 27.49
CA LYS A 255 21.26 -13.42 27.36
C LYS A 255 21.76 -14.06 26.06
N TYR A 256 21.89 -13.25 25.01
CA TYR A 256 22.27 -13.68 23.66
C TYR A 256 23.71 -13.30 23.32
N ASN A 257 24.49 -12.76 24.26
CA ASN A 257 25.86 -12.32 24.01
C ASN A 257 26.73 -13.46 23.45
N GLY A 258 27.49 -13.18 22.39
CA GLY A 258 28.35 -14.14 21.70
C GLY A 258 27.61 -15.14 20.82
N GLN A 259 26.29 -15.05 20.67
CA GLN A 259 25.55 -15.95 19.79
C GLN A 259 25.63 -15.49 18.33
N PRO A 260 25.89 -16.42 17.39
CA PRO A 260 25.89 -16.14 15.96
C PRO A 260 24.45 -16.01 15.45
N VAL A 261 24.23 -15.06 14.56
CA VAL A 261 22.91 -14.73 14.04
C VAL A 261 22.93 -14.45 12.56
N HIS A 262 21.77 -14.65 11.94
CA HIS A 262 21.46 -14.14 10.62
C HIS A 262 20.61 -12.87 10.70
N VAL A 263 20.99 -11.82 9.99
CA VAL A 263 20.25 -10.57 9.92
C VAL A 263 19.50 -10.47 8.61
N SER A 264 18.17 -10.30 8.70
CA SER A 264 17.27 -10.33 7.55
C SER A 264 16.61 -8.98 7.22
N ILE A 265 16.46 -8.11 8.23
CA ILE A 265 15.76 -6.83 8.08
C ILE A 265 16.45 -5.77 8.96
N GLU A 266 16.60 -4.57 8.44
CA GLU A 266 16.88 -3.36 9.23
C GLU A 266 15.65 -2.45 9.24
N ALA A 267 15.33 -1.86 10.39
CA ALA A 267 14.26 -0.88 10.55
C ALA A 267 14.79 0.33 11.31
N THR A 268 14.63 1.52 10.73
CA THR A 268 15.13 2.77 11.33
C THR A 268 13.99 3.60 11.89
N SER A 269 14.17 4.10 13.10
CA SER A 269 13.32 5.11 13.73
C SER A 269 14.07 6.44 13.83
N GLN A 270 13.46 7.46 14.42
CA GLN A 270 14.17 8.72 14.69
C GLN A 270 15.30 8.59 15.73
N TRP A 271 15.35 7.49 16.48
CA TRP A 271 16.28 7.31 17.60
C TRP A 271 17.40 6.31 17.33
N SER A 272 17.12 5.23 16.59
CA SER A 272 18.09 4.19 16.28
C SER A 272 17.65 3.32 15.09
N THR A 273 18.55 2.45 14.64
CA THR A 273 18.29 1.36 13.69
C THR A 273 18.26 0.04 14.46
N TYR A 274 17.19 -0.72 14.29
CA TYR A 274 17.01 -2.06 14.84
C TYR A 274 17.13 -3.09 13.73
N VAL A 275 17.54 -4.30 14.08
CA VAL A 275 17.70 -5.41 13.13
C VAL A 275 16.94 -6.64 13.57
N LYS A 276 16.27 -7.31 12.62
CA LYS A 276 15.64 -8.60 12.84
C LYS A 276 16.67 -9.71 12.65
N VAL A 277 17.00 -10.38 13.74
CA VAL A 277 17.98 -11.45 13.79
C VAL A 277 17.31 -12.80 13.95
N THR A 278 17.96 -13.86 13.47
CA THR A 278 17.58 -15.26 13.67
C THR A 278 18.77 -16.03 14.24
N LEU A 279 18.58 -16.72 15.35
CA LEU A 279 19.58 -17.59 15.98
C LEU A 279 19.68 -18.94 15.24
N THR A 280 20.66 -19.75 15.62
CA THR A 280 20.86 -21.11 15.10
C THR A 280 19.74 -22.09 15.46
N ASP A 281 19.02 -21.84 16.55
CA ASP A 281 17.83 -22.62 16.96
C ASP A 281 16.55 -22.22 16.20
N GLY A 282 16.64 -21.22 15.32
CA GLY A 282 15.53 -20.71 14.52
C GLY A 282 14.67 -19.64 15.21
N SER A 283 14.93 -19.30 16.47
CA SER A 283 14.25 -18.19 17.13
C SER A 283 14.67 -16.85 16.52
N SER A 284 13.74 -15.89 16.46
CA SER A 284 13.98 -14.57 15.86
C SER A 284 13.49 -13.44 16.75
N PHE A 285 14.20 -12.31 16.72
CA PHE A 285 13.85 -11.11 17.45
C PHE A 285 14.48 -9.85 16.84
N TRP A 286 14.07 -8.69 17.33
CA TRP A 286 14.64 -7.38 17.04
C TRP A 286 15.55 -6.94 18.18
N ILE A 287 16.71 -6.38 17.82
CA ILE A 287 17.66 -5.76 18.75
C ILE A 287 18.28 -4.54 18.07
N ASP A 288 18.86 -3.63 18.85
CA ASP A 288 19.59 -2.48 18.31
C ASP A 288 20.71 -2.95 17.36
N LYS A 289 20.86 -2.33 16.18
CA LYS A 289 21.88 -2.70 15.18
C LYS A 289 23.29 -2.59 15.76
N GLY A 290 23.52 -1.65 16.67
CA GLY A 290 24.79 -1.48 17.36
C GLY A 290 25.20 -2.72 18.15
N ALA A 291 24.27 -3.59 18.54
CA ALA A 291 24.53 -4.88 19.18
C ALA A 291 25.08 -5.94 18.24
N ILE A 292 25.17 -5.71 16.92
CA ILE A 292 25.63 -6.71 15.96
C ILE A 292 27.02 -6.35 15.45
N LYS A 293 27.97 -7.27 15.65
CA LYS A 293 29.31 -7.22 15.06
C LYS A 293 29.43 -8.19 13.88
N PRO A 294 30.39 -7.97 12.97
CA PRO A 294 30.71 -8.94 11.92
C PRO A 294 30.97 -10.33 12.52
N LEU A 295 30.41 -11.36 11.91
CA LEU A 295 30.62 -12.75 12.33
C LEU A 295 32.03 -13.23 11.94
N PRO A 296 32.89 -13.69 12.87
CA PRO A 296 34.26 -14.14 12.55
C PRO A 296 34.33 -15.53 11.85
N THR A 297 34.08 -15.62 10.56
CA THR A 297 34.05 -16.91 9.83
C THR A 297 35.43 -17.45 9.46
N ASP A 298 35.55 -18.78 9.41
CA ASP A 298 36.71 -19.45 8.80
C ASP A 298 36.56 -19.46 7.27
N THR A 299 37.52 -18.86 6.56
CA THR A 299 37.44 -18.69 5.11
C THR A 299 37.57 -20.04 4.41
N VAL A 300 36.69 -20.32 3.46
CA VAL A 300 36.84 -21.45 2.54
C VAL A 300 37.97 -21.15 1.55
N ILE A 301 39.03 -21.95 1.62
CA ILE A 301 40.22 -21.85 0.77
C ILE A 301 40.01 -22.66 -0.51
N GLU A 302 39.45 -23.86 -0.37
CA GLU A 302 39.25 -24.80 -1.48
C GLU A 302 37.96 -25.60 -1.26
N SER A 303 37.28 -25.92 -2.36
CA SER A 303 36.10 -26.78 -2.35
C SER A 303 36.06 -27.57 -3.64
N HIS A 304 36.03 -28.90 -3.55
CA HIS A 304 35.96 -29.79 -4.70
C HIS A 304 35.02 -30.96 -4.44
N SER A 305 34.39 -31.42 -5.53
CA SER A 305 33.57 -32.63 -5.50
C SER A 305 34.45 -33.87 -5.50
N VAL A 306 34.07 -34.86 -4.71
CA VAL A 306 34.74 -36.16 -4.62
C VAL A 306 33.69 -37.26 -4.69
N ASN A 307 34.13 -38.50 -4.90
CA ASN A 307 33.24 -39.65 -4.90
C ASN A 307 34.02 -40.89 -4.42
N TYR A 308 34.04 -41.10 -3.11
CA TYR A 308 34.64 -42.28 -2.50
C TYR A 308 33.84 -42.72 -1.28
N ARG A 309 33.99 -44.00 -0.90
CA ARG A 309 33.36 -44.51 0.32
C ARG A 309 34.24 -44.28 1.53
N ALA A 310 33.62 -43.96 2.66
CA ALA A 310 34.30 -43.82 3.93
C ALA A 310 33.43 -44.38 5.06
N VAL A 311 34.10 -44.73 6.16
CA VAL A 311 33.48 -45.00 7.46
C VAL A 311 33.78 -43.84 8.39
N ILE A 312 32.80 -43.41 9.17
CA ILE A 312 33.01 -42.47 10.26
C ILE A 312 33.76 -43.19 11.38
N ASP A 313 34.90 -42.62 11.79
CA ASP A 313 35.74 -43.13 12.88
C ASP A 313 35.86 -42.05 13.95
N GLN A 314 35.02 -42.17 14.96
CA GLN A 314 35.02 -41.34 16.14
C GLN A 314 35.58 -42.08 17.35
N SER A 315 36.20 -43.26 17.18
CA SER A 315 36.67 -44.11 18.28
C SER A 315 37.53 -43.36 19.30
N THR A 316 38.41 -42.47 18.83
CA THR A 316 39.32 -41.63 19.62
C THR A 316 39.04 -40.13 19.53
N ARG A 317 37.95 -39.72 18.87
CA ARG A 317 37.60 -38.33 18.59
C ARG A 317 36.24 -37.94 19.16
N THR A 318 35.96 -36.66 19.18
CA THR A 318 34.65 -36.10 19.59
C THR A 318 34.36 -34.91 18.68
N ASP A 319 34.22 -35.20 17.39
CA ASP A 319 33.94 -34.18 16.40
C ASP A 319 32.47 -33.77 16.42
N GLY A 320 32.22 -32.49 16.14
CA GLY A 320 30.88 -32.00 15.86
C GLY A 320 30.39 -32.43 14.48
N ILE A 321 29.10 -32.72 14.38
CA ILE A 321 28.39 -32.91 13.11
C ILE A 321 27.63 -31.64 12.75
N TYR A 322 27.75 -31.21 11.51
CA TYR A 322 27.10 -30.01 10.98
C TYR A 322 26.19 -30.36 9.81
N LEU A 323 25.05 -29.68 9.71
CA LEU A 323 24.05 -29.94 8.66
C LEU A 323 24.13 -28.93 7.50
N ASN A 324 24.62 -27.72 7.78
CA ASN A 324 24.55 -26.58 6.85
C ASN A 324 25.92 -26.12 6.34
N GLY A 325 26.93 -26.99 6.39
CA GLY A 325 28.27 -26.71 5.89
C GLY A 325 29.36 -27.02 6.91
N PRO A 326 30.62 -26.73 6.55
CA PRO A 326 31.78 -26.85 7.44
C PRO A 326 31.66 -25.97 8.70
N TYR A 327 32.36 -26.34 9.76
CA TYR A 327 32.41 -25.56 11.01
C TYR A 327 32.83 -24.10 10.74
N ARG A 328 32.11 -23.16 11.36
CA ARG A 328 32.37 -21.70 11.35
C ARG A 328 32.43 -21.02 9.97
N THR A 329 31.88 -21.62 8.92
CA THR A 329 31.74 -20.96 7.61
C THR A 329 30.46 -20.11 7.47
N SER A 330 29.48 -20.29 8.35
CA SER A 330 28.24 -19.49 8.41
C SER A 330 27.69 -19.47 9.84
N TYR A 331 26.71 -18.60 10.14
CA TYR A 331 26.10 -18.57 11.48
C TYR A 331 25.55 -19.94 11.94
N GLN A 332 25.06 -20.75 11.01
CA GLN A 332 24.47 -22.08 11.29
C GLN A 332 25.49 -23.15 11.69
N THR A 333 26.78 -22.92 11.42
CA THR A 333 27.83 -23.94 11.64
C THR A 333 28.77 -23.57 12.79
N TYR A 334 28.42 -22.59 13.61
CA TYR A 334 29.18 -22.22 14.81
C TYR A 334 28.95 -23.15 16.00
N THR A 335 27.83 -23.89 16.00
CA THR A 335 27.53 -24.89 17.00
C THR A 335 27.25 -26.20 16.28
N ALA A 336 27.86 -27.28 16.76
CA ALA A 336 27.59 -28.60 16.22
C ALA A 336 26.10 -28.94 16.39
N ASN A 337 25.48 -29.45 15.33
CA ASN A 337 24.08 -29.89 15.38
C ASN A 337 23.95 -31.19 16.19
N LEU A 338 24.94 -32.08 16.09
CA LEU A 338 24.95 -33.39 16.74
C LEU A 338 26.39 -33.78 17.14
N ASP A 339 26.50 -34.74 18.06
CA ASP A 339 27.77 -35.38 18.42
C ASP A 339 28.14 -36.45 17.38
N GLY A 340 29.37 -36.40 16.88
CA GLY A 340 29.92 -37.38 15.93
C GLY A 340 29.90 -38.81 16.44
N LYS A 341 30.01 -39.04 17.76
CA LYS A 341 29.93 -40.38 18.37
C LYS A 341 28.64 -41.13 18.01
N LYS A 342 27.55 -40.40 17.76
CA LYS A 342 26.26 -40.99 17.33
C LYS A 342 26.36 -41.70 15.97
N TYR A 343 27.31 -41.31 15.14
CA TYR A 343 27.50 -41.79 13.79
C TYR A 343 28.73 -42.70 13.63
N ASP A 344 29.42 -43.02 14.74
CA ASP A 344 30.62 -43.87 14.72
C ASP A 344 30.33 -45.23 14.06
N GLY A 345 31.24 -45.67 13.18
CA GLY A 345 31.13 -46.90 12.41
C GLY A 345 30.13 -46.88 11.24
N GLN A 346 29.33 -45.82 11.07
CA GLN A 346 28.46 -45.69 9.90
C GLN A 346 29.26 -45.39 8.64
N GLN A 347 28.78 -45.91 7.51
CA GLN A 347 29.43 -45.75 6.20
C GLN A 347 28.59 -44.90 5.26
N GLY A 348 29.25 -44.32 4.27
CA GLY A 348 28.60 -43.53 3.26
C GLY A 348 29.52 -43.17 2.11
N VAL A 349 28.98 -42.40 1.18
CA VAL A 349 29.72 -41.83 0.06
C VAL A 349 30.04 -40.37 0.36
N VAL A 350 31.33 -40.05 0.38
CA VAL A 350 31.80 -38.66 0.48
C VAL A 350 31.58 -37.99 -0.88
N LYS A 351 30.92 -36.83 -0.85
CA LYS A 351 30.50 -36.08 -2.04
C LYS A 351 31.29 -34.79 -2.26
N GLN A 352 31.79 -34.21 -1.17
CA GLN A 352 32.49 -32.93 -1.21
C GLN A 352 33.55 -32.88 -0.12
N GLU A 353 34.68 -32.26 -0.43
CA GLU A 353 35.66 -31.84 0.57
C GLU A 353 35.79 -30.32 0.50
N VAL A 354 35.87 -29.68 1.67
CA VAL A 354 36.03 -28.24 1.80
C VAL A 354 37.15 -27.95 2.77
N THR A 355 38.20 -27.28 2.30
CA THR A 355 39.30 -26.83 3.13
C THR A 355 39.04 -25.39 3.55
N THR A 356 39.07 -25.16 4.85
CA THR A 356 38.98 -23.84 5.48
C THR A 356 40.34 -23.42 6.02
N THR A 357 40.44 -22.19 6.54
CA THR A 357 41.59 -21.75 7.32
C THR A 357 41.88 -22.60 8.57
N TRP A 358 40.90 -23.37 9.07
CA TRP A 358 41.04 -24.18 10.27
C TRP A 358 41.33 -25.66 9.99
N SER A 359 40.56 -26.29 9.11
CA SER A 359 40.66 -27.72 8.78
C SER A 359 40.02 -28.05 7.42
N THR A 360 40.12 -29.31 7.01
CA THR A 360 39.36 -29.87 5.89
C THR A 360 38.16 -30.64 6.42
N TYR A 361 36.98 -30.34 5.89
CA TYR A 361 35.72 -30.97 6.23
C TYR A 361 35.20 -31.77 5.03
N VAL A 362 34.44 -32.81 5.31
CA VAL A 362 33.83 -33.66 4.28
C VAL A 362 32.31 -33.65 4.41
N GLN A 363 31.62 -33.58 3.28
CA GLN A 363 30.20 -33.90 3.20
C GLN A 363 30.03 -35.37 2.86
N ILE A 364 29.44 -36.14 3.77
CA ILE A 364 29.17 -37.56 3.59
C ILE A 364 27.66 -37.81 3.54
N GLN A 365 27.22 -38.52 2.49
CA GLN A 365 25.89 -39.10 2.43
C GLN A 365 25.98 -40.53 2.96
N LEU A 366 25.48 -40.74 4.18
CA LEU A 366 25.46 -42.03 4.83
C LEU A 366 24.52 -43.00 4.11
N ASP A 367 24.77 -44.30 4.25
CA ASP A 367 23.91 -45.35 3.68
C ASP A 367 22.48 -45.31 4.27
N SER A 368 22.32 -44.69 5.45
CA SER A 368 21.02 -44.37 6.06
C SER A 368 20.26 -43.24 5.37
N GLY A 369 20.89 -42.53 4.43
CA GLY A 369 20.35 -41.38 3.70
C GLY A 369 20.67 -40.02 4.32
N ALA A 370 21.20 -39.96 5.54
CA ALA A 370 21.59 -38.70 6.17
C ALA A 370 22.76 -38.03 5.44
N VAL A 371 22.69 -36.71 5.24
CA VAL A 371 23.77 -35.90 4.67
C VAL A 371 24.31 -35.00 5.75
N ILE A 372 25.60 -35.12 6.05
CA ILE A 372 26.25 -34.43 7.15
C ILE A 372 27.64 -33.94 6.78
N TRP A 373 28.11 -32.92 7.50
CA TRP A 373 29.46 -32.40 7.46
C TRP A 373 30.19 -32.73 8.75
N LEU A 374 31.46 -33.14 8.63
CA LEU A 374 32.36 -33.39 9.76
C LEU A 374 33.82 -33.18 9.34
N ASP A 375 34.71 -33.11 10.32
CA ASP A 375 36.15 -33.01 10.08
C ASP A 375 36.66 -34.25 9.31
N LYS A 376 37.51 -34.05 8.29
CA LYS A 376 38.02 -35.13 7.44
C LYS A 376 38.83 -36.16 8.23
N ALA A 377 39.48 -35.77 9.32
CA ALA A 377 40.20 -36.71 10.18
C ALA A 377 39.26 -37.61 11.01
N GLY A 378 37.97 -37.30 11.04
CA GLY A 378 36.91 -38.13 11.64
C GLY A 378 36.37 -39.22 10.72
N ILE A 379 36.98 -39.44 9.54
CA ILE A 379 36.62 -40.52 8.62
C ILE A 379 37.85 -41.34 8.21
N ARG A 380 37.61 -42.60 7.83
CA ARG A 380 38.59 -43.50 7.22
C ARG A 380 38.06 -44.02 5.87
N SER A 381 38.87 -43.92 4.82
CA SER A 381 38.54 -44.49 3.52
C SER A 381 38.37 -46.01 3.61
N VAL A 382 37.39 -46.57 2.88
CA VAL A 382 37.12 -48.02 2.84
C VAL A 382 37.12 -48.58 1.44
#